data_AF-A0A7C3CHK7-F1
#
_entry.id   AF-A0A7C3CHK7-F1
#
_cell.length_a   1.000
_cell.length_b   1.000
_cell.length_c   1.000
_cell.angle_alpha   90.00
_cell.angle_beta   90.00
_cell.angle_gamma   90.00
#
_symmetry.space_group_name_H-M   'P 1'
#
loop_
_entity.id
_entity.type
_entity.pdbx_description
1 polymer ?
#
loop_
_entity_poly.entity_id
_entity_poly.type
_entity_poly.pdbx_seq_one_letter_code
_entity_poly.pdbx_strand_id
1 'polypeptide(L)' 'MKKLGQELRKIRESKNILLRQVASYLEIDTAMISKIERGERNLNRNQVIKLAEYYNVL' A
#
# COMPACT_ATOMS: atom_id res chain seq x y z
N MET A 1 8.66 -14.53 -6.78
CA MET A 1 7.69 -13.48 -7.21
C MET A 1 7.11 -12.77 -5.99
N LYS A 2 7.73 -11.68 -5.50
CA LYS A 2 7.11 -10.78 -4.51
C LYS A 2 6.50 -9.57 -5.26
N LYS A 3 5.44 -9.82 -6.04
CA LYS A 3 4.93 -8.87 -7.05
C LYS A 3 4.04 -7.78 -6.45
N LEU A 4 3.19 -8.10 -5.47
CA LEU A 4 2.15 -7.18 -5.01
C LEU A 4 2.69 -5.94 -4.31
N GLY A 5 3.60 -6.10 -3.33
CA GLY A 5 4.15 -4.96 -2.58
C GLY A 5 4.90 -3.96 -3.47
N GLN A 6 5.68 -4.46 -4.42
CA GLN A 6 6.40 -3.63 -5.39
C GLN A 6 5.44 -2.91 -6.34
N GLU A 7 4.34 -3.55 -6.74
CA GLU A 7 3.32 -2.91 -7.59
C GLU A 7 2.58 -1.80 -6.85
N LEU A 8 2.20 -2.04 -5.59
CA LEU A 8 1.60 -1.03 -4.73
C LEU A 8 2.52 0.19 -4.57
N ARG A 9 3.83 -0.06 -4.42
CA ARG A 9 4.83 1.02 -4.36
C ARG A 9 4.85 1.84 -5.65
N LYS A 10 4.87 1.19 -6.82
CA LYS A 10 4.85 1.88 -8.11
C LYS A 10 3.60 2.73 -8.29
N ILE A 11 2.43 2.19 -7.95
CA ILE A 11 1.15 2.91 -8.02
C ILE A 11 1.16 4.11 -7.07
N ARG A 12 1.67 3.93 -5.84
CA ARG A 12 1.79 5.02 -4.86
C ARG A 12 2.70 6.13 -5.36
N GLU A 13 3.88 5.78 -5.87
CA GLU A 13 4.88 6.72 -6.36
C GLU A 13 4.40 7.42 -7.65
N SER A 14 3.75 6.72 -8.57
CA SER A 14 3.20 7.33 -9.80
C SER A 14 2.09 8.35 -9.52
N LYS A 15 1.40 8.22 -8.38
CA LYS A 15 0.39 9.17 -7.90
C LYS A 15 0.96 10.24 -6.96
N ASN A 16 2.28 10.30 -6.76
CA ASN A 16 2.95 11.20 -5.81
C ASN A 16 2.41 11.11 -4.37
N ILE A 17 1.97 9.92 -3.96
CA ILE A 17 1.43 9.69 -2.62
C ILE A 17 2.57 9.32 -1.66
N LEU A 18 2.57 9.93 -0.47
CA LEU A 18 3.54 9.62 0.57
C LEU A 18 3.09 8.41 1.40
N LEU A 19 4.05 7.62 1.88
CA LEU A 19 3.78 6.45 2.74
C LEU A 19 2.86 6.79 3.92
N ARG A 20 3.06 7.97 4.55
CA ARG A 20 2.24 8.43 5.68
C ARG A 20 0.77 8.68 5.33
N GLN A 21 0.47 9.05 4.08
CA GLN A 21 -0.92 9.28 3.65
C GLN A 21 -1.66 7.95 3.51
N VAL A 22 -1.00 6.95 2.92
CA VAL A 22 -1.53 5.57 2.83
C VAL A 22 -1.70 4.98 4.23
N ALA A 23 -0.71 5.18 5.10
CA ALA A 23 -0.74 4.71 6.48
C ALA A 23 -1.89 5.31 7.28
N SER A 24 -2.10 6.63 7.16
CA SER A 24 -3.23 7.34 7.77
C SER A 24 -4.57 6.81 7.27
N TYR A 25 -4.72 6.63 5.95
CA TYR A 25 -5.94 6.09 5.36
C TYR A 25 -6.25 4.64 5.80
N LEU A 26 -5.22 3.83 6.00
CA LEU A 26 -5.36 2.46 6.50
C LEU A 26 -5.39 2.35 8.03
N GLU A 27 -5.22 3.47 8.75
CA GLU A 27 -5.13 3.53 10.21
C GLU A 27 -4.06 2.59 10.79
N ILE A 28 -2.88 2.57 10.15
CA ILE A 28 -1.73 1.76 10.57
C ILE A 28 -0.43 2.59 10.58
N ASP A 29 0.64 2.01 11.13
CA ASP A 29 1.95 2.65 11.12
C ASP A 29 2.53 2.82 9.72
N THR A 30 3.20 3.95 9.49
CA THR A 30 3.94 4.22 8.25
C THR A 30 5.01 3.13 7.99
N ALA A 31 5.62 2.60 9.05
CA ALA A 31 6.56 1.49 8.96
C ALA A 31 5.91 0.20 8.44
N MET A 32 4.61 -0.05 8.72
CA MET A 32 3.91 -1.21 8.16
C MET A 32 3.76 -1.09 6.65
N ILE A 33 3.35 0.07 6.13
CA ILE A 33 3.26 0.29 4.67
C ILE A 33 4.62 0.06 4.01
N SER A 34 5.69 0.57 4.63
CA SER A 34 7.05 0.37 4.15
C SER A 34 7.45 -1.11 4.06
N LYS A 35 7.10 -1.91 5.08
CA LYS A 35 7.31 -3.38 5.08
C LYS A 35 6.43 -4.10 4.04
N ILE A 36 5.19 -3.64 3.85
CA ILE A 36 4.27 -4.18 2.84
C ILE A 36 4.83 -3.98 1.44
N GLU A 37 5.31 -2.77 1.13
CA GLU A 37 5.88 -2.45 -0.18
C GLU A 37 7.17 -3.21 -0.50
N ARG A 38 7.95 -3.56 0.53
CA ARG A 38 9.12 -4.46 0.39
C ARG A 38 8.75 -5.95 0.37
N GLY A 39 7.48 -6.30 0.59
CA GLY A 39 7.02 -7.68 0.69
C GLY A 39 7.56 -8.41 1.91
N GLU A 40 7.83 -7.67 2.99
CA GLU A 40 8.18 -8.19 4.33
C GLU A 40 6.92 -8.43 5.18
N ARG A 41 5.78 -7.85 4.80
CA ARG A 41 4.49 -8.02 5.47
C ARG A 41 3.37 -8.15 4.45
N ASN A 42 2.41 -9.02 4.75
CA ASN A 42 1.23 -9.24 3.90
C ASN A 42 0.09 -8.29 4.30
N LEU A 43 -0.76 -7.97 3.31
CA LEU A 43 -2.02 -7.27 3.50
C LEU A 43 -3.14 -8.29 3.74
N ASN A 44 -4.12 -7.93 4.56
CA ASN A 44 -5.38 -8.67 4.60
C ASN A 44 -6.31 -8.22 3.45
N ARG A 45 -7.35 -9.02 3.16
CA ARG A 45 -8.30 -8.76 2.07
C ARG A 45 -8.93 -7.35 2.15
N ASN A 46 -9.31 -6.92 3.35
CA ASN A 46 -9.92 -5.60 3.55
C ASN A 46 -8.94 -4.47 3.22
N GLN A 47 -7.67 -4.60 3.59
CA GLN A 47 -6.64 -3.62 3.24
C GLN A 47 -6.37 -3.58 1.75
N VAL A 48 -6.42 -4.73 1.06
CA VAL A 48 -6.29 -4.77 -0.41
C VAL A 48 -7.44 -4.01 -1.08
N ILE A 49 -8.68 -4.23 -0.64
CA ILE A 49 -9.86 -3.52 -1.17
C ILE A 49 -9.74 -2.01 -0.93
N LYS A 50 -9.44 -1.61 0.32
CA LYS A 50 -9.21 -0.21 0.69
C LYS A 50 -8.11 0.44 -0.18
N LEU A 51 -7.00 -0.26 -0.42
CA LEU A 51 -5.93 0.27 -1.27
C LEU A 51 -6.35 0.38 -2.74
N ALA A 52 -7.15 -0.56 -3.24
CA ALA A 52 -7.65 -0.51 -4.60
C ALA A 52 -8.61 0.68 -4.81
N GLU A 53 -9.48 0.95 -3.83
CA GLU A 53 -10.34 2.14 -3.79
C GLU A 53 -9.49 3.42 -3.69
N TYR A 54 -8.55 3.47 -2.74
CA TYR A 54 -7.71 4.64 -2.49
C TYR A 54 -6.84 5.02 -3.69
N TYR A 55 -6.30 4.01 -4.39
CA TYR A 55 -5.54 4.23 -5.60
C TYR A 55 -6.42 4.37 -6.85
N ASN A 56 -7.74 4.17 -6.75
CA ASN A 56 -8.67 4.22 -7.87
C ASN A 56 -8.23 3.27 -9.02
N VAL A 57 -8.06 1.99 -8.68
CA VAL A 57 -7.63 0.90 -9.59
C VAL A 57 -8.58 -0.30 -9.57
N LEU A 58 -9.82 -0.09 -9.09
CA LEU A 58 -10.91 -1.05 -9.14
C LEU A 58 -11.53 -1.15 -10.54
#